data_AF-W7DR72-F1
#
_entry.id   AF-W7DR72-F1
#
_cell.length_a   1.000
_cell.length_b   1.000
_cell.length_c   1.000
_cell.angle_alpha   90.00
_cell.angle_beta   90.00
_cell.angle_gamma   90.00
#
_symmetry.space_group_name_H-M   'P 1'
#
loop_
_entity.id
_entity.type
_entity.pdbx_description
1 polymer ?
#
loop_
_entity_poly.entity_id
_entity_poly.type
_entity_poly.pdbx_seq_one_letter_code
_entity_poly.pdbx_strand_id
1 'polypeptide(L)'
;MNLSQQLQKIIQYFDSHKNVSLVVQEGSFAKQQYMDKYSDLDLNIWFSNEMDFTNDLTWLKELGEVLVAVPLDFPVQDGMRSLIVIFENGVKVDFSFWPIEFLEQPFPYYDAYLILLDKANLGEKLVPFFKKEQSKTNG
;
A
#
# COMPACT_ATOMS: atom_id res chain seq x y z
N MET A 1 -3.99 20.53 1.89
CA MET A 1 -4.55 19.17 1.96
C MET A 1 -4.01 18.48 3.20
N ASN A 2 -4.85 17.92 4.07
CA ASN A 2 -4.41 17.15 5.24
C ASN A 2 -4.29 15.65 4.91
N LEU A 3 -3.85 14.84 5.88
CA LEU A 3 -3.64 13.38 5.72
C LEU A 3 -4.87 12.65 5.16
N SER A 4 -6.06 12.88 5.75
CA SER A 4 -7.30 12.21 5.31
C SER A 4 -7.71 12.62 3.90
N GLN A 5 -7.53 13.90 3.55
CA GLN A 5 -7.79 14.38 2.19
C GLN A 5 -6.80 13.79 1.18
N GLN A 6 -5.53 13.63 1.55
CA GLN A 6 -4.52 12.98 0.70
C GLN A 6 -4.86 11.51 0.47
N LEU A 7 -5.22 10.78 1.53
CA LEU A 7 -5.64 9.39 1.43
C LEU A 7 -6.88 9.23 0.53
N GLN A 8 -7.90 10.06 0.71
CA GLN A 8 -9.11 10.01 -0.12
C GLN A 8 -8.78 10.23 -1.61
N LYS A 9 -7.89 11.19 -1.90
CA LYS A 9 -7.45 11.47 -3.27
C LYS A 9 -6.67 10.30 -3.88
N ILE A 10 -5.82 9.65 -3.10
CA ILE A 10 -5.10 8.42 -3.50
C ILE A 10 -6.09 7.29 -3.81
N ILE A 11 -7.07 7.05 -2.94
CA ILE A 11 -8.08 6.01 -3.15
C ILE A 11 -8.86 6.29 -4.45
N GLN A 12 -9.30 7.53 -4.66
CA GLN A 12 -10.02 7.93 -5.89
C GLN A 12 -9.17 7.75 -7.15
N TYR A 13 -7.89 8.11 -7.09
CA TYR A 13 -6.96 7.90 -8.19
C TYR A 13 -6.88 6.42 -8.57
N PHE A 14 -6.62 5.53 -7.61
CA PHE A 14 -6.53 4.09 -7.88
C PHE A 14 -7.89 3.45 -8.18
N ASP A 15 -9.00 4.03 -7.71
CA ASP A 15 -10.35 3.60 -8.09
C ASP A 15 -10.64 3.84 -9.58
N SER A 16 -10.12 4.93 -10.15
CA SER A 16 -10.24 5.19 -11.59
C SER A 16 -9.44 4.21 -12.49
N HIS A 17 -8.46 3.50 -11.93
CA HIS A 17 -7.61 2.56 -12.67
C HIS A 17 -8.25 1.18 -12.78
N LYS A 18 -8.61 0.76 -14.01
CA LYS A 18 -9.30 -0.52 -14.26
C LYS A 18 -8.50 -1.75 -13.83
N ASN A 19 -7.18 -1.64 -13.87
CA ASN A 19 -6.24 -2.71 -13.58
C ASN A 19 -5.85 -2.79 -12.11
N VAL A 20 -6.25 -1.81 -11.27
CA VAL A 20 -6.15 -1.91 -9.81
C VAL A 20 -7.40 -2.60 -9.27
N SER A 21 -7.21 -3.67 -8.52
CA SER A 21 -8.30 -4.49 -7.97
C SER A 21 -8.51 -4.25 -6.48
N LEU A 22 -7.45 -3.95 -5.73
CA LEU A 22 -7.50 -3.86 -4.27
C LEU A 22 -6.50 -2.81 -3.76
N VAL A 23 -6.92 -1.98 -2.81
CA VAL A 23 -6.06 -1.05 -2.07
C VAL A 23 -6.18 -1.36 -0.59
N VAL A 24 -5.05 -1.60 0.05
CA VAL A 24 -4.97 -1.99 1.44
C VAL A 24 -4.05 -1.04 2.19
N GLN A 25 -4.46 -0.65 3.39
CA GLN A 25 -3.63 0.14 4.30
C GLN A 25 -3.08 -0.72 5.42
N GLU A 26 -1.80 -0.50 5.73
CA GLU A 26 -1.07 -1.14 6.82
C GLU A 26 -0.71 -0.15 7.93
N GLY A 27 0.26 -0.53 8.77
CA GLY A 27 0.95 0.39 9.67
C GLY A 27 0.15 0.75 10.91
N SER A 28 0.45 1.94 11.46
CA SER A 28 -0.20 2.48 12.66
C SER A 28 -1.71 2.65 12.49
N PHE A 29 -2.16 2.99 11.28
CA PHE A 29 -3.58 3.10 10.95
C PHE A 29 -4.31 1.76 11.04
N ALA A 30 -3.74 0.71 10.46
CA ALA A 30 -4.34 -0.61 10.55
C ALA A 30 -4.33 -1.18 11.97
N LYS A 31 -3.29 -0.86 12.75
CA LYS A 31 -3.16 -1.28 14.17
C LYS A 31 -4.00 -0.44 15.13
N GLN A 32 -4.59 0.69 14.69
CA GLN A 32 -5.27 1.69 15.52
C GLN A 32 -4.43 2.17 16.74
N GLN A 33 -3.11 2.17 16.60
CA GLN A 33 -2.18 2.52 17.66
C GLN A 33 -1.22 3.62 17.19
N TYR A 34 -0.93 4.57 18.07
CA TYR A 34 0.02 5.68 17.81
C TYR A 34 -0.30 6.51 16.57
N MET A 35 -1.59 6.67 16.23
CA MET A 35 -2.02 7.52 15.11
C MET A 35 -1.98 9.01 15.51
N ASP A 36 -1.25 9.80 14.75
CA ASP A 36 -1.25 11.25 14.84
C ASP A 36 -1.08 11.90 13.45
N LYS A 37 -0.98 13.23 13.41
CA LYS A 37 -0.82 14.00 12.17
C LYS A 37 0.53 13.80 11.46
N TYR A 38 1.47 13.10 12.09
CA TYR A 38 2.79 12.76 11.56
C TYR A 38 2.88 11.29 11.14
N SER A 39 1.79 10.54 11.23
CA SER A 39 1.73 9.15 10.80
C SER A 39 1.81 9.06 9.27
N ASP A 40 2.62 8.12 8.80
CA ASP A 40 2.77 7.80 7.38
C ASP A 40 1.57 6.99 6.89
N LEU A 41 1.32 7.02 5.58
CA LEU A 41 0.37 6.13 4.91
C LEU A 41 1.11 4.95 4.28
N ASP A 42 1.02 3.78 4.90
CA ASP A 42 1.52 2.51 4.32
C ASP A 42 0.44 1.91 3.43
N LEU A 43 0.62 1.94 2.10
CA LEU A 43 -0.41 1.56 1.13
C LEU A 43 0.06 0.46 0.17
N ASN A 44 -0.68 -0.64 0.14
CA ASN A 44 -0.51 -1.72 -0.82
C ASN A 44 -1.52 -1.60 -1.94
N ILE A 45 -1.00 -1.50 -3.17
CA ILE A 45 -1.79 -1.42 -4.39
C ILE A 45 -1.66 -2.74 -5.12
N TRP A 46 -2.76 -3.48 -5.22
CA TRP A 46 -2.82 -4.76 -5.92
C TRP A 46 -3.39 -4.55 -7.32
N PHE A 47 -2.62 -4.94 -8.33
CA PHE A 47 -2.94 -4.65 -9.73
C PHE A 47 -2.66 -5.85 -10.64
N SER A 48 -3.36 -5.87 -11.78
CA SER A 48 -3.18 -6.85 -12.85
C SER A 48 -2.28 -6.30 -13.96
N ASN A 49 -1.63 -7.22 -14.69
CA ASN A 49 -0.66 -6.96 -15.75
C ASN A 49 0.66 -6.34 -15.25
N GLU A 50 1.66 -6.25 -16.12
CA GLU A 50 2.95 -5.60 -15.84
C GLU A 50 2.83 -4.06 -15.81
N MET A 51 2.01 -3.50 -14.91
CA MET A 51 2.03 -2.06 -14.65
C MET A 51 3.09 -1.73 -13.61
N ASP A 52 4.11 -0.97 -14.02
CA ASP A 52 5.15 -0.50 -13.10
C ASP A 52 4.97 0.99 -12.80
N PHE A 53 4.34 1.27 -11.65
CA PHE A 53 4.13 2.64 -11.16
C PHE A 53 5.43 3.35 -10.74
N THR A 54 6.58 2.67 -10.77
CA THR A 54 7.88 3.22 -10.38
C THR A 54 8.73 3.66 -11.56
N ASN A 55 8.40 3.23 -12.79
CA ASN A 55 9.12 3.62 -14.01
C ASN A 55 8.78 5.03 -14.50
N ASP A 56 7.50 5.42 -14.40
CA ASP A 56 7.05 6.77 -14.69
C ASP A 56 6.35 7.33 -13.45
N LEU A 57 6.92 8.37 -12.84
CA LEU A 57 6.41 8.99 -11.62
C LEU A 57 5.52 10.22 -11.91
N THR A 58 5.22 10.52 -13.17
CA THR A 58 4.44 11.71 -13.55
C THR A 58 3.01 11.70 -13.00
N TRP A 59 2.45 10.51 -12.79
CA TRP A 59 1.12 10.33 -12.20
C TRP A 59 1.00 10.90 -10.78
N LEU A 60 2.11 11.01 -10.03
CA LEU A 60 2.10 11.59 -8.69
C LEU A 60 1.61 13.04 -8.70
N LYS A 61 1.76 13.76 -9.83
CA LYS A 61 1.25 15.12 -10.00
C LYS A 61 -0.27 15.19 -9.90
N GLU A 62 -0.96 14.10 -10.23
CA GLU A 62 -2.41 14.00 -10.03
C GLU A 62 -2.76 13.94 -8.55
N LEU A 63 -1.87 13.40 -7.70
CA LEU A 63 -2.06 13.30 -6.25
C LEU A 63 -1.66 14.58 -5.51
N GLY A 64 -0.67 15.34 -5.99
CA GLY A 64 -0.28 16.63 -5.43
C GLY A 64 1.14 17.01 -5.80
N GLU A 65 1.60 18.16 -5.29
CA GLU A 65 2.99 18.59 -5.45
C GLU A 65 3.92 17.67 -4.63
N VAL A 66 4.92 17.10 -5.31
CA VAL A 66 5.84 16.11 -4.76
C VAL A 66 7.16 16.78 -4.40
N LEU A 67 7.60 16.63 -3.15
CA LEU A 67 8.94 17.04 -2.72
C LEU A 67 9.97 15.94 -2.94
N VAL A 68 9.60 14.70 -2.64
CA VAL A 68 10.46 13.53 -2.73
C VAL A 68 9.66 12.36 -3.30
N ALA A 69 10.23 11.66 -4.27
CA ALA A 69 9.74 10.37 -4.73
C ALA A 69 10.94 9.46 -5.00
N VAL A 70 11.00 8.32 -4.31
CA VAL A 70 12.16 7.42 -4.35
C VAL A 70 11.67 5.97 -4.51
N PRO A 71 11.85 5.38 -5.71
CA PRO A 71 11.72 3.94 -5.88
C PRO A 71 12.74 3.21 -5.00
N LEU A 72 12.34 2.14 -4.34
CA LEU A 72 13.22 1.30 -3.53
C LEU A 72 13.47 -0.03 -4.22
N ASP A 73 14.72 -0.47 -4.21
CA ASP A 73 15.17 -1.73 -4.82
C ASP A 73 15.36 -2.84 -3.77
N PHE A 74 14.38 -2.96 -2.86
CA PHE A 74 14.37 -3.96 -1.79
C PHE A 74 13.02 -4.68 -1.73
N PRO A 75 12.64 -5.42 -2.78
CA PRO A 75 11.33 -6.05 -2.82
C PRO A 75 11.25 -7.16 -1.78
N VAL A 76 10.12 -7.23 -1.06
CA VAL A 76 9.83 -8.34 -0.15
C VAL A 76 9.62 -9.65 -0.92
N GLN A 77 9.13 -9.55 -2.15
CA GLN A 77 8.90 -10.65 -3.07
C GLN A 77 9.30 -10.21 -4.47
N ASP A 78 10.06 -11.02 -5.21
CA ASP A 78 10.49 -10.67 -6.57
C ASP A 78 9.28 -10.37 -7.47
N GLY A 79 9.31 -9.23 -8.16
CA GLY A 79 8.18 -8.67 -8.91
C GLY A 79 7.36 -7.60 -8.19
N MET A 80 7.49 -7.47 -6.86
CA MET A 80 6.95 -6.33 -6.10
C MET A 80 7.84 -5.09 -6.27
N ARG A 81 7.26 -3.90 -6.13
CA ARG A 81 7.97 -2.61 -6.16
C ARG A 81 7.53 -1.75 -4.99
N SER A 82 8.45 -0.93 -4.48
CA SER A 82 8.16 0.06 -3.44
C SER A 82 8.52 1.46 -3.87
N LEU A 83 7.76 2.44 -3.40
CA LEU A 83 7.95 3.86 -3.70
C LEU A 83 7.64 4.68 -2.45
N ILE A 84 8.62 5.42 -1.94
CA ILE A 84 8.41 6.41 -0.89
C ILE A 84 8.10 7.74 -1.55
N VAL A 85 7.02 8.40 -1.12
CA VAL A 85 6.62 9.73 -1.59
C VAL A 85 6.41 10.66 -0.40
N ILE A 86 6.96 11.87 -0.50
CA ILE A 86 6.67 12.97 0.43
C ILE A 86 6.10 14.13 -0.38
N PHE A 87 4.86 14.50 -0.06
CA PHE A 87 4.17 15.63 -0.69
C PHE A 87 4.52 16.95 0.00
N GLU A 88 4.32 18.08 -0.69
CA GLU A 88 4.61 19.42 -0.18
C GLU A 88 3.83 19.77 1.11
N ASN A 89 2.63 19.18 1.27
CA ASN A 89 1.85 19.31 2.49
C ASN A 89 2.40 18.52 3.70
N GLY A 90 3.55 17.84 3.54
CA GLY A 90 4.22 17.07 4.58
C GLY A 90 3.68 15.65 4.76
N VAL A 91 2.69 15.21 3.96
CA VAL A 91 2.20 13.83 4.02
C VAL A 91 3.23 12.90 3.37
N LYS A 92 3.67 11.88 4.11
CA LYS A 92 4.49 10.79 3.61
C LYS A 92 3.62 9.55 3.32
N VAL A 93 3.92 8.91 2.19
CA VAL A 93 3.24 7.70 1.73
C VAL A 93 4.28 6.69 1.29
N ASP A 94 4.20 5.49 1.87
CA ASP A 94 5.02 4.35 1.51
C ASP A 94 4.14 3.41 0.68
N PHE A 95 4.30 3.48 -0.64
CA PHE A 95 3.58 2.61 -1.57
C PHE A 95 4.32 1.29 -1.76
N SER A 96 3.53 0.22 -1.81
CA SER A 96 3.96 -1.11 -2.23
C SER A 96 3.02 -1.61 -3.32
N PHE A 97 3.58 -1.93 -4.48
CA PHE A 97 2.86 -2.35 -5.67
C PHE A 97 2.99 -3.87 -5.82
N TRP A 98 1.84 -4.55 -5.77
CA TRP A 98 1.72 -6.00 -5.76
C TRP A 98 1.04 -6.51 -7.03
N PRO A 99 1.71 -7.36 -7.83
CA PRO A 99 1.04 -8.14 -8.87
C PRO A 99 -0.06 -9.01 -8.25
N ILE A 100 -1.24 -9.02 -8.86
CA ILE A 100 -2.41 -9.74 -8.34
C ILE A 100 -2.18 -11.25 -8.26
N GLU A 101 -1.27 -11.76 -9.07
CA GLU A 101 -0.85 -13.17 -9.13
C GLU A 101 -0.26 -13.64 -7.79
N PHE A 102 0.25 -12.74 -6.95
CA PHE A 102 0.80 -13.12 -5.65
C PHE A 102 -0.28 -13.58 -4.68
N LEU A 103 -1.56 -13.24 -4.92
CA LEU A 103 -2.68 -13.78 -4.13
C LEU A 103 -2.79 -15.30 -4.22
N GLU A 104 -2.22 -15.93 -5.26
CA GLU A 104 -2.23 -17.39 -5.44
C GLU A 104 -1.13 -18.09 -4.61
N GLN A 105 -0.12 -17.35 -4.14
CA GLN A 105 0.99 -17.87 -3.33
C GLN A 105 1.22 -16.96 -2.11
N PRO A 106 0.32 -17.02 -1.11
CA PRO A 106 0.40 -16.15 0.05
C PRO A 106 1.62 -16.43 0.92
N PHE A 107 2.16 -15.38 1.53
CA PHE A 107 3.23 -15.48 2.51
C PHE A 107 2.98 -14.55 3.71
N PRO A 108 3.56 -14.83 4.89
CA PRO A 108 3.35 -14.03 6.09
C PRO A 108 3.91 -12.60 5.93
N TYR A 109 3.03 -11.62 5.86
CA TYR A 109 3.38 -10.23 5.58
C TYR A 109 2.66 -9.24 6.51
N TYR A 110 1.34 -9.29 6.61
CA TYR A 110 0.54 -8.36 7.39
C TYR A 110 0.55 -8.68 8.89
N ASP A 111 0.75 -7.65 9.72
CA ASP A 111 0.39 -7.74 11.15
C ASP A 111 -1.09 -7.38 11.37
N ALA A 112 -1.54 -6.32 10.69
CA ALA A 112 -2.91 -5.81 10.65
C ALA A 112 -3.09 -5.09 9.31
N TYR A 113 -4.30 -5.10 8.75
CA TYR A 113 -4.60 -4.32 7.55
C TYR A 113 -6.04 -3.81 7.54
N LEU A 114 -6.27 -2.75 6.74
CA LEU A 114 -7.60 -2.24 6.41
C LEU A 114 -7.78 -2.26 4.89
N ILE A 115 -8.90 -2.81 4.44
CA ILE A 115 -9.28 -2.75 3.02
C ILE A 115 -9.90 -1.38 2.75
N LEU A 116 -9.28 -0.59 1.87
CA LEU A 116 -9.76 0.73 1.47
C LEU A 116 -10.56 0.70 0.18
N LEU A 117 -10.25 -0.25 -0.70
CA LEU A 117 -10.91 -0.46 -1.99
C LEU A 117 -10.82 -1.94 -2.35
N ASP A 118 -11.94 -2.58 -2.70
CA ASP A 118 -11.97 -3.95 -3.21
C ASP A 118 -12.97 -4.05 -4.36
N LYS A 119 -12.47 -3.98 -5.59
CA LYS A 119 -13.31 -3.98 -6.81
C LYS A 119 -13.71 -5.37 -7.27
N ALA A 120 -12.99 -6.39 -6.79
CA ALA A 120 -13.09 -7.76 -7.28
C ALA A 120 -13.46 -8.77 -6.18
N ASN A 121 -13.82 -8.29 -4.98
CA ASN A 121 -14.11 -9.10 -3.79
C ASN A 121 -12.94 -10.05 -3.44
N LEU A 122 -11.71 -9.53 -3.49
CA LEU A 122 -10.49 -10.29 -3.25
C LEU A 122 -9.98 -10.19 -1.81
N GLY A 123 -10.62 -9.39 -0.95
CA GLY A 123 -10.19 -9.17 0.43
C GLY A 123 -9.98 -10.46 1.25
N GLU A 124 -10.78 -11.50 1.02
CA GLU A 124 -10.63 -12.79 1.70
C GLU A 124 -9.34 -13.52 1.32
N LYS A 125 -8.79 -13.28 0.12
CA LYS A 125 -7.50 -13.84 -0.30
C LYS A 125 -6.31 -13.27 0.46
N LEU A 126 -6.48 -12.19 1.22
CA LEU A 126 -5.44 -11.63 2.08
C LEU A 126 -5.35 -12.30 3.45
N VAL A 127 -6.36 -13.05 3.89
CA VAL A 127 -6.34 -13.71 5.20
C VAL A 127 -5.11 -14.61 5.39
N PRO A 128 -4.67 -15.40 4.40
CA PRO A 128 -3.47 -16.22 4.52
C PRO A 128 -2.14 -15.43 4.61
N PHE A 129 -2.15 -14.12 4.33
CA PHE A 129 -0.97 -13.25 4.44
C PHE A 129 -0.73 -12.73 5.86
N PHE A 130 -1.61 -12.99 6.83
CA PHE A 130 -1.35 -12.62 8.21
C PHE A 130 -0.12 -13.34 8.76
N LYS A 131 0.76 -12.60 9.45
CA LYS A 131 1.82 -13.21 10.23
C LYS A 131 1.20 -14.07 11.33
N LYS A 132 1.48 -15.37 11.30
CA LYS A 132 1.11 -16.25 12.40
C LYS A 132 1.84 -15.78 13.65
N GLU A 133 1.14 -15.66 14.77
CA GLU A 133 1.78 -15.40 16.04
C GLU A 133 2.87 -16.46 16.26
N GLN A 134 4.12 -16.03 16.41
CA GLN A 134 5.15 -16.92 16.89
C GLN A 134 4.77 -17.25 18.32
N SER A 135 4.22 -18.45 18.54
CA SER A 135 4.05 -19.00 19.87
C SER A 135 5.42 -18.94 20.54
N LYS A 136 5.60 -18.01 21.47
CA LYS A 136 6.72 -18.04 22.41
C LYS A 136 6.57 -19.32 23.22
N THR A 137 7.17 -20.41 22.74
CA THR A 137 7.54 -21.52 23.58
C THR A 137 8.65 -21.01 24.50
N ASN A 138 8.24 -20.38 25.60
CA ASN A 138 9.12 -20.16 26.73
C ASN A 138 9.44 -21.56 27.28
N GLY A 139 10.67 -22.02 27.00
CA GLY A 139 11.31 -23.10 27.76
C GLY A 139 11.73 -22.63 29.14
#